data_AF-A0A7X1L2Z0-F1
#
_entry.id   AF-A0A7X1L2Z0-F1
#
_cell.length_a   1.000
_cell.length_b   1.000
_cell.length_c   1.000
_cell.angle_alpha   90.00
_cell.angle_beta   90.00
_cell.angle_gamma   90.00
#
_symmetry.space_group_name_H-M   'P 1'
#
loop_
_entity.id
_entity.type
_entity.pdbx_description
1 polymer ?
#
loop_
_entity_poly.entity_id
_entity_poly.type
_entity_poly.pdbx_seq_one_letter_code
_entity_poly.pdbx_strand_id
1 'polypeptide(L)' 'MNYAFHSEAEAEFKHAIDYYESCAGGLGYDFAVEVYSTIEQIVAYPKAWVILEEEVRRC' A
#
# COMPACT_ATOMS: atom_id res chain seq x y z
N MET A 1 -5.83 -13.61 -7.36
CA MET A 1 -5.39 -12.22 -7.16
C MET A 1 -6.64 -11.41 -6.92
N ASN A 2 -6.95 -11.07 -5.67
CA ASN A 2 -8.26 -10.49 -5.28
C ASN A 2 -8.11 -9.11 -4.63
N TYR A 3 -7.21 -8.28 -5.12
CA TYR A 3 -7.19 -6.86 -4.78
C TYR A 3 -7.01 -6.03 -6.05
N ALA A 4 -7.52 -4.81 -5.99
CA ALA A 4 -7.32 -3.79 -7.01
C ALA A 4 -7.13 -2.46 -6.30
N PHE A 5 -6.25 -1.62 -6.84
CA PHE A 5 -6.16 -0.23 -6.42
C PHE A 5 -7.31 0.56 -7.03
N HIS A 6 -7.87 1.48 -6.26
CA HIS A 6 -8.58 2.61 -6.85
C HIS A 6 -7.59 3.43 -7.71
N SER A 7 -8.03 4.03 -8.80
CA SER A 7 -7.16 4.79 -9.71
C SER A 7 -6.39 5.90 -8.99
N GLU A 8 -7.05 6.61 -8.08
CA GLU A 8 -6.41 7.64 -7.25
C GLU A 8 -5.37 7.05 -6.30
N ALA A 9 -5.65 5.90 -5.69
CA ALA A 9 -4.69 5.22 -4.81
C ALA A 9 -3.46 4.72 -5.59
N GLU A 10 -3.63 4.24 -6.83
CA GLU A 10 -2.51 3.87 -7.69
C GLU A 10 -1.65 5.08 -8.07
N ALA A 11 -2.28 6.23 -8.35
CA ALA A 11 -1.57 7.48 -8.65
C ALA A 11 -0.79 7.99 -7.44
N GLU A 12 -1.40 8.00 -6.26
CA GLU A 12 -0.73 8.36 -5.00
C GLU A 12 0.43 7.43 -4.68
N PHE A 13 0.25 6.11 -4.88
CA PHE A 13 1.31 5.13 -4.66
C PHE A 13 2.52 5.38 -5.56
N LYS A 14 2.30 5.62 -6.86
CA LYS A 14 3.38 5.95 -7.81
C LYS A 14 4.09 7.25 -7.43
N HIS A 15 3.34 8.28 -7.05
CA HIS A 15 3.92 9.54 -6.61
C HIS A 15 4.78 9.38 -5.33
N ALA A 16 4.34 8.54 -4.39
CA ALA A 16 5.13 8.22 -3.20
C ALA A 16 6.42 7.47 -3.52
N ILE A 17 6.39 6.50 -4.45
CA ILE A 17 7.59 5.82 -4.94
C ILE A 17 8.58 6.83 -5.52
N ASP A 18 8.13 7.70 -6.42
CA ASP A 18 8.97 8.71 -7.06
C ASP A 18 9.58 9.68 -6.03
N TYR A 19 8.77 10.10 -5.04
CA TYR A 19 9.23 10.95 -3.95
C TYR A 19 10.35 10.27 -3.15
N TYR A 20 10.15 9.04 -2.69
CA TYR A 20 11.13 8.34 -1.87
C TYR A 20 12.40 8.00 -2.63
N GLU A 21 12.30 7.62 -3.91
CA GLU A 21 13.46 7.40 -4.76
C GLU A 21 14.29 8.68 -4.93
N SER A 22 13.64 9.86 -5.01
CA SER A 22 14.33 11.14 -5.05
C SER A 22 15.04 11.49 -3.73
N CYS A 23 14.56 10.98 -2.59
CA CYS A 23 15.19 11.20 -1.28
C CYS A 23 16.48 10.39 -1.13
N ALA A 24 16.50 9.15 -1.58
CA ALA A 24 17.69 8.30 -1.62
C ALA A 24 17.49 7.18 -2.65
N GLY A 25 18.51 6.92 -3.47
CA GLY A 25 18.45 5.85 -4.46
C GLY A 25 18.15 4.49 -3.81
N GLY A 26 17.16 3.78 -4.35
CA GLY A 26 16.65 2.51 -3.84
C GLY A 26 15.50 2.64 -2.83
N LEU A 27 15.28 3.81 -2.23
CA LEU A 27 14.25 3.96 -1.20
C LEU A 27 12.83 3.88 -1.77
N GLY A 28 12.60 4.28 -3.03
CA GLY A 28 11.30 4.12 -3.68
C GLY A 28 10.98 2.66 -3.95
N TYR A 29 11.98 1.86 -4.31
CA TYR A 29 11.85 0.41 -4.44
C TYR A 29 11.52 -0.26 -3.11
N ASP A 30 12.28 0.06 -2.05
CA ASP A 30 12.05 -0.49 -0.71
C ASP A 30 10.65 -0.14 -0.21
N PHE A 31 10.21 1.11 -0.41
CA PHE A 31 8.84 1.53 -0.10
C PHE A 31 7.79 0.71 -0.86
N ALA A 32 7.98 0.48 -2.16
CA ALA A 32 7.04 -0.31 -2.95
C ALA A 32 6.95 -1.76 -2.45
N VAL A 33 8.08 -2.37 -2.10
CA VAL A 33 8.13 -3.74 -1.54
C VAL A 33 7.35 -3.83 -0.23
N GLU A 34 7.52 -2.86 0.67
CA GLU A 34 6.79 -2.84 1.95
C GLU A 34 5.28 -2.67 1.75
N VAL A 35 4.85 -1.83 0.81
CA VAL A 35 3.42 -1.67 0.47
C VAL A 35 2.83 -2.97 -0.07
N TYR A 36 3.49 -3.63 -1.02
CA TYR A 36 3.01 -4.91 -1.56
C TYR A 36 2.98 -6.01 -0.50
N SER A 37 4.01 -6.10 0.34
CA SER A 37 4.08 -7.06 1.44
C SER A 37 2.94 -6.84 2.44
N THR A 38 2.59 -5.58 2.70
CA THR A 38 1.45 -5.21 3.54
C THR A 38 0.12 -5.64 2.90
N ILE A 39 -0.04 -5.47 1.59
CA ILE A 39 -1.23 -5.95 0.85
C ILE A 39 -1.36 -7.47 0.94
N GLU A 40 -0.26 -8.21 0.82
CA GLU A 40 -0.26 -9.67 0.99
C GLU A 40 -0.77 -10.07 2.38
N GLN A 41 -0.34 -9.36 3.43
CA GLN A 41 -0.85 -9.57 4.79
C GLN A 41 -2.34 -9.21 4.93
N ILE A 42 -2.79 -8.11 4.32
CA ILE A 42 -4.21 -7.73 4.28
C ILE A 42 -5.04 -8.83 3.63
N VAL A 43 -4.59 -9.38 2.50
CA VAL A 43 -5.29 -10.45 1.78
C VAL A 43 -5.32 -11.75 2.59
N ALA A 44 -4.22 -12.08 3.27
CA ALA A 44 -4.13 -13.28 4.12
C ALA A 44 -4.99 -13.17 5.39
N TYR A 45 -5.09 -11.96 5.96
CA TYR A 45 -5.77 -11.71 7.24
C TYR A 45 -6.73 -10.49 7.17
N PRO A 46 -7.80 -10.55 6.35
CA PRO A 46 -8.63 -9.38 6.05
C PRO A 46 -9.40 -8.79 7.24
N LYS A 47 -9.47 -9.53 8.35
CA LYS A 47 -10.15 -9.10 9.59
C LYS A 47 -9.19 -8.66 10.70
N ALA A 48 -7.88 -8.69 10.47
CA ALA A 48 -6.87 -8.35 11.49
C ALA A 48 -6.81 -6.84 11.79
N TRP A 49 -7.17 -6.01 10.80
CA TRP A 49 -7.05 -4.55 10.88
C TRP A 49 -8.27 -3.88 11.51
N VAL A 50 -8.04 -2.76 12.20
CA VAL A 50 -9.07 -1.99 12.90
C VAL A 50 -10.07 -1.44 11.88
N ILE A 51 -11.36 -1.59 12.18
CA ILE A 51 -12.43 -0.95 11.41
C ILE A 51 -12.42 0.54 11.73
N LEU A 52 -12.27 1.37 10.69
CA LEU A 52 -12.41 2.82 10.80
C LEU A 52 -13.88 3.22 10.74
N GLU A 53 -14.59 2.75 9.71
CA GLU A 53 -15.98 3.06 9.43
C GLU A 53 -16.56 1.98 8.51
N GLU A 54 -17.75 1.45 8.83
CA GLU A 54 -18.43 0.43 8.02
C GLU A 54 -17.49 -0.71 7.55
N GLU A 55 -17.23 -0.81 6.25
CA GLU A 55 -16.36 -1.81 5.61
C GLU A 55 -14.91 -1.32 5.40
N VAL A 56 -14.57 -0.12 5.88
CA VAL A 56 -13.24 0.50 5.77
C VAL A 56 -12.37 0.08 6.95
N ARG A 57 -11.15 -0.39 6.65
CA ARG A 57 -10.14 -0.80 7.64
C ARG A 57 -8.83 -0.07 7.40
N ARG A 58 -8.03 0.09 8.46
CA ARG A 58 -6.67 0.64 8.37
C ARG A 58 -5.65 -0.35 8.92
N CYS A 59 -4.67 -0.69 8.08
CA CYS A 59 -3.46 -1.40 8.51
C CYS A 59 -2.43 -0.43 9.07
#